data_AF-A0A8K0CVA3-F1
#
_entry.id   AF-A0A8K0CVA3-F1
#
_cell.length_a   1.000
_cell.length_b   1.000
_cell.length_c   1.000
_cell.angle_alpha   90.00
_cell.angle_beta   90.00
_cell.angle_gamma   90.00
#
_symmetry.space_group_name_H-M   'P 1'
#
loop_
_entity.id
_entity.type
_entity.pdbx_description
1 polymer ?
#
loop_
_entity_poly.entity_id
_entity_poly.type
_entity_poly.pdbx_seq_one_letter_code
_entity_poly.pdbx_strand_id
1 'polypeptide(L)'
;MASSSFLATRCLYQIALENSEQFPIECQVIQSDFYVADLLTGSSNLQDLINLKNNICNLLQNYGFELRKLRSNDDSECLTDSMSSHDLRYTSTDSASIKTLGVSWIPSTDQFEYKAHNMHAYENVKATKRSILLFIAKIFDPLDSSSITRVGGRLIHSNLSYNQKHQTIIPYSHPLTTLIISYEHRRSLHAGAQTTLSFVRQKYWPIRGKQVVKRCIHQCYLRCNARPK
;
A
#
# COMPACT_ATOMS: atom_id res chain seq x y z
N MET A 1 9.56 -21.78 8.80
CA MET A 1 8.39 -21.76 7.89
C MET A 1 7.81 -20.36 7.93
N ALA A 2 7.78 -19.63 6.82
CA ALA A 2 7.17 -18.30 6.81
C ALA A 2 5.64 -18.46 6.80
N SER A 3 4.96 -17.95 7.83
CA SER A 3 3.50 -17.84 7.81
C SER A 3 3.07 -16.92 6.66
N SER A 4 1.92 -17.22 6.04
CA SER A 4 1.36 -16.32 5.03
C SER A 4 1.12 -14.94 5.65
N SER A 5 1.47 -13.87 4.95
CA SER A 5 1.25 -12.49 5.40
C SER A 5 -0.19 -12.24 5.87
N PHE A 6 -1.17 -12.84 5.20
CA PHE A 6 -2.57 -12.77 5.59
C PHE A 6 -2.82 -13.32 7.00
N LEU A 7 -2.20 -14.45 7.35
CA LEU A 7 -2.36 -15.06 8.67
C LEU A 7 -1.69 -14.19 9.74
N ALA A 8 -0.49 -13.68 9.47
CA ALA A 8 0.21 -12.77 10.37
C ALA A 8 -0.61 -11.50 10.64
N THR A 9 -1.17 -10.87 9.60
CA THR A 9 -2.05 -9.71 9.77
C THR A 9 -3.31 -10.04 10.58
N ARG A 10 -3.90 -11.23 10.41
CA ARG A 10 -5.04 -11.67 11.22
C ARG A 10 -4.66 -11.92 12.69
N CYS A 11 -3.48 -12.47 12.96
CA CYS A 11 -2.96 -12.61 14.32
C CYS A 11 -2.76 -11.25 14.99
N LEU A 12 -2.14 -10.27 14.30
CA LEU A 12 -1.98 -8.91 14.83
C LEU A 12 -3.34 -8.28 15.18
N TYR A 13 -4.32 -8.44 14.30
CA TYR A 13 -5.67 -7.95 14.56
C TYR A 13 -6.31 -8.62 15.78
N GLN A 14 -6.11 -9.94 15.93
CA GLN A 14 -6.62 -10.69 17.09
C GLN A 14 -5.97 -10.22 18.40
N ILE A 15 -4.65 -10.02 18.40
CA ILE A 15 -3.92 -9.46 19.55
C ILE A 15 -4.52 -8.10 19.95
N ALA A 16 -4.80 -7.23 18.98
CA ALA A 16 -5.41 -5.93 19.25
C ALA A 16 -6.82 -6.04 19.86
N LEU A 17 -7.63 -7.04 19.46
CA LEU A 17 -8.96 -7.24 20.07
C LEU A 17 -8.87 -7.73 21.51
N GLU A 18 -7.93 -8.62 21.81
CA GLU A 18 -7.77 -9.20 23.14
C GLU A 18 -7.21 -8.20 24.16
N ASN A 19 -6.54 -7.14 23.71
CA ASN A 19 -5.85 -6.19 24.57
C ASN A 19 -6.45 -4.77 24.50
N SER A 20 -7.60 -4.58 23.85
CA SER A 20 -8.18 -3.25 23.60
C SER A 20 -8.60 -2.50 24.86
N GLU A 21 -8.95 -3.21 25.93
CA GLU A 21 -9.32 -2.58 27.20
C GLU A 21 -8.10 -1.99 27.93
N GLN A 22 -6.95 -2.65 27.84
CA GLN A 22 -5.73 -2.25 28.53
C GLN A 22 -4.88 -1.28 27.70
N PHE A 23 -4.86 -1.44 26.38
CA PHE A 23 -4.03 -0.68 25.44
C PHE A 23 -4.85 -0.13 24.26
N PRO A 24 -5.83 0.76 24.52
CA PRO A 24 -6.78 1.18 23.49
C PRO A 24 -6.11 1.89 22.30
N ILE A 25 -5.09 2.72 22.56
CA ILE A 25 -4.39 3.51 21.53
C ILE A 25 -3.51 2.59 20.69
N GLU A 26 -2.70 1.75 21.33
CA GLU A 26 -1.82 0.79 20.67
C GLU A 26 -2.62 -0.21 19.83
N CYS A 27 -3.74 -0.70 20.36
CA CYS A 27 -4.60 -1.63 19.64
C CYS A 27 -5.24 -0.97 18.41
N GLN A 28 -5.61 0.32 18.49
CA GLN A 28 -6.07 1.07 17.33
C GLN A 28 -4.97 1.16 16.27
N VAL A 29 -3.76 1.54 16.66
CA VAL A 29 -2.58 1.63 15.78
C VAL A 29 -2.27 0.26 15.14
N ILE A 30 -2.31 -0.84 15.92
CA ILE A 30 -2.08 -2.18 15.39
C ILE A 30 -3.13 -2.55 14.31
N GLN A 31 -4.36 -2.08 14.45
CA GLN A 31 -5.43 -2.36 13.51
C GLN A 31 -5.40 -1.48 12.25
N SER A 32 -4.97 -0.23 12.36
CA SER A 32 -5.03 0.74 11.25
C SER A 32 -3.71 0.96 10.51
N ASP A 33 -2.58 0.83 11.20
CA ASP A 33 -1.30 1.38 10.74
C ASP A 33 -0.31 0.29 10.28
N PHE A 34 -0.67 -0.98 10.45
CA PHE A 34 0.04 -2.09 9.83
C PHE A 34 -0.35 -2.24 8.36
N TYR A 35 0.66 -2.23 7.50
CA TYR A 35 0.55 -2.75 6.14
C TYR A 35 1.38 -4.01 6.00
N VAL A 36 0.69 -5.15 5.93
CA VAL A 36 1.30 -6.49 5.81
C VAL A 36 2.22 -6.82 6.99
N ALA A 37 3.48 -6.37 6.94
CA ALA A 37 4.51 -6.61 7.94
C ALA A 37 5.17 -5.31 8.43
N ASP A 38 4.86 -4.17 7.81
CA ASP A 38 5.44 -2.87 8.14
C ASP A 38 4.43 -2.07 8.97
N LEU A 39 4.89 -1.50 10.10
CA LEU A 39 4.12 -0.58 10.93
C LEU A 39 4.54 0.86 10.58
N LEU A 40 3.57 1.69 10.20
CA LEU A 40 3.81 3.09 9.84
C LEU A 40 2.87 3.98 10.65
N THR A 41 3.37 4.46 11.79
CA THR A 41 2.63 5.29 12.74
C THR A 41 3.41 6.57 13.05
N GLY A 42 2.71 7.57 13.61
CA GLY A 42 3.30 8.82 14.05
C GLY A 42 2.52 9.45 15.21
N SER A 43 3.11 10.47 15.82
CA SER A 43 2.46 11.28 16.85
C SER A 43 2.90 12.74 16.71
N SER A 44 2.07 13.67 17.17
CA SER A 44 2.41 15.10 17.25
C SER A 44 3.35 15.43 18.43
N ASN A 45 3.59 14.48 19.34
CA ASN A 45 4.46 14.63 20.49
C ASN A 45 5.48 13.49 20.53
N LEU A 46 6.75 13.84 20.70
CA LEU A 46 7.86 12.89 20.75
C LEU A 46 7.72 11.88 21.91
N GLN A 47 7.34 12.34 23.10
CA GLN A 47 7.17 11.48 24.26
C GLN A 47 6.03 10.48 24.07
N ASP A 48 4.92 10.93 23.49
CA ASP A 48 3.79 10.05 23.17
C ASP A 48 4.20 8.99 22.13
N LEU A 49 5.01 9.38 21.14
CA LEU A 49 5.54 8.45 20.15
C LEU A 49 6.45 7.39 20.78
N ILE A 50 7.33 7.80 21.71
CA ILE A 50 8.23 6.89 22.42
C ILE A 50 7.42 5.90 23.28
N ASN A 51 6.43 6.41 24.02
CA ASN A 51 5.54 5.58 24.84
C ASN A 51 4.77 4.58 23.98
N LEU A 52 4.19 5.05 22.87
CA LEU A 52 3.46 4.23 21.91
C LEU A 52 4.37 3.13 21.33
N LYS A 53 5.57 3.49 20.87
CA LYS A 53 6.57 2.53 20.35
C LYS A 53 6.84 1.45 21.39
N ASN A 54 7.20 1.84 22.62
CA ASN A 54 7.59 0.91 23.67
C ASN A 54 6.43 -0.02 24.05
N ASN A 55 5.22 0.52 24.19
CA ASN A 55 4.03 -0.26 24.51
C ASN A 55 3.71 -1.27 23.40
N ILE A 56 3.75 -0.86 22.12
CA ILE A 56 3.54 -1.78 20.99
C ILE A 56 4.62 -2.86 20.94
N CYS A 57 5.90 -2.49 21.10
CA CYS A 57 7.00 -3.45 21.11
C CYS A 57 6.82 -4.50 22.20
N ASN A 58 6.53 -4.09 23.44
CA ASN A 58 6.31 -5.00 24.56
C ASN A 58 5.07 -5.87 24.35
N LEU A 59 3.97 -5.26 23.91
CA LEU A 59 2.73 -5.97 23.63
C LEU A 59 2.97 -7.06 22.58
N LEU A 60 3.54 -6.72 21.43
CA LEU A 60 3.78 -7.68 20.35
C LEU A 60 4.80 -8.76 20.74
N GLN A 61 5.84 -8.38 21.49
CA GLN A 61 6.86 -9.32 21.96
C GLN A 61 6.27 -10.40 22.87
N ASN A 62 5.28 -10.07 23.71
CA ASN A 62 4.57 -11.03 24.55
C ASN A 62 3.83 -12.11 23.74
N TYR A 63 3.44 -11.81 22.50
CA TYR A 63 2.82 -12.75 21.57
C TYR A 63 3.81 -13.33 20.54
N GLY A 64 5.12 -13.12 20.74
CA GLY A 64 6.17 -13.65 19.87
C GLY A 64 6.40 -12.86 18.58
N PHE A 65 5.87 -11.64 18.47
CA PHE A 65 6.10 -10.73 17.34
C PHE A 65 7.14 -9.68 17.70
N GLU A 66 8.34 -9.80 17.13
CA GLU A 66 9.42 -8.83 17.33
C GLU A 66 9.43 -7.78 16.21
N LEU A 67 9.18 -6.51 16.59
CA LEU A 67 9.41 -5.37 15.70
C LEU A 67 10.90 -5.09 15.58
N ARG A 68 11.40 -5.01 14.35
CA ARG A 68 12.81 -4.82 14.05
C ARG A 68 12.98 -3.68 13.05
N LYS A 69 14.20 -3.16 12.94
CA LYS A 69 14.57 -2.10 11.99
C LYS A 69 13.70 -0.84 12.13
N LEU A 70 13.49 -0.40 13.37
CA LEU A 70 12.74 0.82 13.67
C LEU A 70 13.46 2.05 13.10
N ARG A 71 12.70 2.98 12.53
CA ARG A 71 13.21 4.17 11.85
C ARG A 71 12.28 5.34 12.16
N SER A 72 12.85 6.53 12.23
CA SER A 72 12.16 7.76 12.56
C SER A 72 12.75 8.91 11.72
N ASN A 73 11.91 9.91 11.43
CA ASN A 73 12.35 11.21 10.89
C ASN A 73 12.97 12.10 11.98
N ASP A 74 12.85 11.69 13.24
CA ASP A 74 13.50 12.29 14.40
C ASP A 74 14.72 11.45 14.82
N ASP A 75 15.85 12.11 15.07
CA ASP A 75 17.14 11.48 15.40
C ASP A 75 17.24 10.97 16.86
N SER A 76 16.15 11.04 17.65
CA SER A 76 16.13 10.51 19.00
C SER A 76 16.45 9.01 19.03
N GLU A 77 17.58 8.63 19.67
CA GLU A 77 18.07 7.24 19.79
C GLU A 77 17.00 6.28 20.35
N CYS A 78 16.16 6.77 21.26
CA CYS A 78 15.07 6.01 21.86
C CYS A 78 14.03 5.48 20.84
N LEU A 79 13.94 6.07 19.65
CA LEU A 79 13.05 5.60 18.58
C LEU A 79 13.72 4.55 17.68
N THR A 80 15.04 4.62 17.51
CA THR A 80 15.80 3.77 16.57
C THR A 80 16.47 2.56 17.23
N ASP A 81 16.58 2.55 18.56
CA ASP A 81 17.10 1.41 19.31
C ASP A 81 16.24 0.16 19.12
N SER A 82 16.81 -0.80 18.39
CA SER A 82 16.40 -2.19 18.38
C SER A 82 17.25 -2.96 19.39
N MET A 83 16.62 -3.57 20.39
CA MET A 83 17.23 -4.41 21.43
C MET A 83 17.86 -5.72 20.92
N SER A 84 18.40 -5.78 19.70
CA SER A 84 19.15 -6.94 19.22
C SER A 84 20.44 -6.54 18.50
N SER A 85 21.56 -6.81 19.16
CA SER A 85 22.94 -6.58 18.73
C SER A 85 23.38 -7.35 17.47
N HIS A 86 22.45 -7.97 16.76
CA HIS A 86 22.72 -8.81 15.58
C HIS A 86 22.37 -8.17 14.23
N ASP A 87 21.71 -7.01 14.19
CA ASP A 87 21.39 -6.28 12.96
C ASP A 87 22.53 -5.31 12.54
N LEU A 88 23.78 -5.81 12.57
CA LEU A 88 25.04 -5.14 12.19
C LEU A 88 25.14 -4.69 10.71
N ARG A 89 24.02 -4.57 9.98
CA ARG A 89 23.98 -4.13 8.58
C ARG A 89 23.35 -2.75 8.37
N TYR A 90 23.03 -2.03 9.43
CA TYR A 90 22.45 -0.69 9.30
C TYR A 90 23.08 0.25 10.32
N THR A 91 24.34 0.60 10.06
CA THR A 91 25.02 1.68 10.76
C THR A 91 24.35 3.01 10.42
N SER A 92 24.23 3.82 11.46
CA SER A 92 23.47 5.06 11.63
C SER A 92 23.91 6.25 10.77
N THR A 93 24.59 6.02 9.64
CA THR A 93 25.14 7.09 8.78
C THR A 93 24.51 7.17 7.41
N ASP A 94 23.73 6.16 7.02
CA ASP A 94 23.08 6.18 5.72
C ASP A 94 21.72 6.86 5.84
N SER A 95 21.70 8.13 5.44
CA SER A 95 20.56 8.85 4.86
C SER A 95 20.06 8.17 3.57
N ALA A 96 20.14 6.85 3.51
CA ALA A 96 19.73 6.02 2.41
C ALA A 96 18.21 5.85 2.47
N SER A 97 17.55 6.34 1.44
CA SER A 97 16.15 6.10 1.12
C SER A 97 15.72 4.65 1.43
N ILE A 98 14.70 4.46 2.26
CA ILE A 98 14.20 3.14 2.68
C ILE A 98 13.01 2.77 1.80
N LYS A 99 12.93 1.53 1.31
CA LYS A 99 11.73 1.10 0.59
C LYS A 99 10.60 0.83 1.58
N THR A 100 9.55 1.64 1.49
CA THR A 100 8.35 1.58 2.32
C THR A 100 7.14 1.56 1.40
N LEU A 101 6.29 0.53 1.45
CA LEU A 101 5.07 0.42 0.63
C LEU A 101 5.28 0.50 -0.90
N GLY A 102 6.50 0.23 -1.39
CA GLY A 102 6.85 0.33 -2.81
C GLY A 102 7.35 1.71 -3.26
N VAL A 103 7.42 2.68 -2.35
CA VAL A 103 8.08 3.99 -2.53
C VAL A 103 9.32 4.07 -1.65
N SER A 104 10.15 5.08 -1.86
CA SER A 104 11.34 5.33 -1.04
C SER A 104 11.02 6.41 0.00
N TRP A 105 11.17 6.17 1.29
CA TRP A 105 11.06 7.20 2.33
C TRP A 105 12.45 7.67 2.73
N ILE A 106 12.64 8.99 2.81
CA ILE A 106 13.83 9.64 3.35
C ILE A 106 13.46 10.18 4.73
N PRO A 107 13.93 9.55 5.82
CA PRO A 107 13.55 9.96 7.16
C PRO A 107 14.00 11.38 7.50
N SER A 108 15.23 11.76 7.15
CA SER A 108 15.81 13.07 7.51
C SER A 108 15.05 14.28 6.95
N THR A 109 14.33 14.12 5.85
CA THR A 109 13.51 15.19 5.24
C THR A 109 12.01 14.93 5.38
N ASP A 110 11.64 13.78 5.94
CA ASP A 110 10.27 13.25 5.96
C ASP A 110 9.58 13.28 4.59
N GLN A 111 10.30 12.86 3.55
CA GLN A 111 9.80 12.87 2.18
C GLN A 111 9.73 11.47 1.57
N PHE A 112 8.67 11.22 0.79
CA PHE A 112 8.58 10.06 -0.07
C PHE A 112 9.08 10.38 -1.48
N GLU A 113 10.00 9.56 -1.97
CA GLU A 113 10.53 9.58 -3.32
C GLU A 113 10.02 8.41 -4.17
N TYR A 114 9.75 8.71 -5.43
CA TYR A 114 9.48 7.72 -6.46
C TYR A 114 10.73 7.53 -7.31
N LYS A 115 11.37 6.36 -7.20
CA LYS A 115 12.49 6.02 -8.09
C LYS A 115 11.96 5.62 -9.46
N ALA A 116 11.84 6.57 -10.38
CA ALA A 116 11.60 6.31 -11.79
C ALA A 116 12.85 5.65 -12.42
N HIS A 117 13.01 4.34 -12.21
CA HIS A 117 14.15 3.60 -12.76
C HIS A 117 14.18 3.70 -14.29
N ASN A 118 15.36 4.06 -14.81
CA ASN A 118 15.73 3.96 -16.21
C ASN A 118 14.85 4.76 -17.19
N MET A 119 14.69 6.08 -16.99
CA MET A 119 14.18 6.96 -18.07
C MET A 119 15.03 6.84 -19.34
N HIS A 120 16.36 6.78 -19.19
CA HIS A 120 17.29 6.61 -20.32
C HIS A 120 17.08 5.31 -21.12
N ALA A 121 16.55 4.24 -20.51
CA ALA A 121 16.25 3.01 -21.25
C ALA A 121 15.11 3.15 -22.26
N TYR A 122 14.38 4.27 -22.24
CA TYR A 122 13.29 4.57 -23.17
C TYR A 122 13.61 5.68 -24.18
N GLU A 123 14.78 6.30 -24.13
CA GLU A 123 15.20 7.32 -25.10
C GLU A 123 15.18 6.79 -26.54
N ASN A 124 15.54 5.52 -26.71
CA ASN A 124 15.58 4.83 -28.01
C ASN A 124 14.38 3.91 -28.26
N VAL A 125 13.38 3.89 -27.38
CA VAL A 125 12.19 3.05 -27.55
C VAL A 125 11.15 3.83 -28.34
N LYS A 126 10.73 3.30 -29.50
CA LYS A 126 9.62 3.87 -30.26
C LYS A 126 8.40 4.07 -29.35
N ALA A 127 7.97 5.32 -29.22
CA ALA A 127 6.83 5.69 -28.40
C ALA A 127 5.54 5.07 -28.99
N THR A 128 5.14 3.94 -28.42
CA THR A 128 3.87 3.28 -28.72
C THR A 128 2.99 3.41 -27.48
N LYS A 129 1.67 3.38 -27.68
CA LYS A 129 0.72 3.32 -26.56
C LYS A 129 1.07 2.21 -25.56
N ARG A 130 1.60 1.08 -26.05
CA ARG A 130 2.03 -0.04 -25.20
C ARG A 130 3.30 0.29 -24.40
N SER A 131 4.34 0.86 -25.02
CA SER A 131 5.58 1.19 -24.30
C SER A 131 5.36 2.29 -23.26
N ILE A 132 4.55 3.30 -23.58
CA ILE A 132 4.17 4.36 -22.63
C ILE A 132 3.39 3.79 -21.44
N LEU A 133 2.39 2.94 -21.68
CA LEU A 133 1.63 2.31 -20.58
C LEU A 133 2.47 1.36 -19.72
N LEU A 134 3.44 0.66 -20.31
CA LEU A 134 4.39 -0.17 -19.56
C LEU A 134 5.35 0.69 -18.73
N PHE A 135 5.75 1.86 -19.23
CA PHE A 135 6.57 2.80 -18.49
C PHE A 135 5.81 3.40 -17.29
N ILE A 136 4.62 3.93 -17.53
CA ILE A 136 3.75 4.48 -16.46
C ILE A 136 3.44 3.42 -15.40
N ALA A 137 3.21 2.17 -15.81
CA ALA A 137 3.01 1.04 -14.90
C ALA A 137 4.17 0.79 -13.91
N LYS A 138 5.40 1.25 -14.22
CA LYS A 138 6.56 1.16 -13.32
C LYS A 138 6.60 2.31 -12.32
N ILE A 139 5.98 3.45 -12.63
CA ILE A 139 5.81 4.60 -11.74
C ILE A 139 4.52 4.33 -10.96
N PHE A 140 4.61 3.46 -9.96
CA PHE A 140 3.45 3.12 -9.15
C PHE A 140 3.25 4.19 -8.08
N ASP A 141 2.28 5.08 -8.31
CA ASP A 141 1.82 6.08 -7.34
C ASP A 141 0.36 5.74 -6.94
N PRO A 142 0.17 4.98 -5.85
CA PRO A 142 -1.15 4.56 -5.40
C PRO A 142 -1.96 5.68 -4.74
N LEU A 143 -1.27 6.72 -4.24
CA LEU A 143 -1.87 7.85 -3.54
C LEU A 143 -2.22 8.99 -4.50
N ASP A 144 -1.75 8.92 -5.74
CA ASP A 144 -1.92 9.95 -6.76
C ASP A 144 -1.29 11.28 -6.33
N SER A 145 -0.29 11.22 -5.45
CA SER A 145 0.37 12.38 -4.86
C SER A 145 1.14 13.19 -5.90
N SER A 146 1.66 12.52 -6.93
CA SER A 146 2.39 13.14 -8.02
C SER A 146 1.50 13.58 -9.17
N SER A 147 0.26 13.07 -9.29
CA SER A 147 -0.65 13.24 -10.44
C SER A 147 -0.11 12.80 -11.82
N ILE A 148 1.13 12.28 -11.88
CA ILE A 148 1.85 11.95 -13.12
C ILE A 148 1.18 10.82 -13.91
N THR A 149 0.41 9.96 -13.24
CA THR A 149 -0.14 8.74 -13.83
C THR A 149 -1.59 8.87 -14.30
N ARG A 150 -2.15 10.08 -14.44
CA ARG A 150 -3.57 10.25 -14.82
C ARG A 150 -3.81 10.25 -16.33
N VAL A 151 -4.94 9.68 -16.75
CA VAL A 151 -5.40 9.73 -18.15
C VAL A 151 -6.26 10.98 -18.37
N GLY A 152 -5.83 11.88 -19.25
CA GLY A 152 -6.72 12.89 -19.86
C GLY A 152 -7.46 12.32 -21.07
N GLY A 153 -8.66 12.83 -21.39
CA GLY A 153 -9.40 12.30 -22.54
C GLY A 153 -10.74 12.96 -22.85
N ARG A 154 -11.61 12.21 -23.54
CA ARG A 154 -12.88 12.71 -24.14
C ARG A 154 -13.91 13.25 -23.14
N LEU A 155 -13.66 13.10 -21.85
CA LEU A 155 -14.57 13.51 -20.77
C LEU A 155 -14.23 14.89 -20.18
N ILE A 156 -13.23 15.61 -20.73
CA ILE A 156 -12.81 16.93 -20.22
C ILE A 156 -14.00 17.91 -20.08
N HIS A 157 -14.90 17.94 -21.08
CA HIS A 157 -16.08 18.82 -21.10
C HIS A 157 -17.34 18.24 -20.43
N SER A 158 -17.27 17.03 -19.87
CA SER A 158 -18.42 16.44 -19.17
C SER A 158 -18.66 17.09 -17.81
N ASN A 159 -19.88 17.04 -17.28
CA ASN A 159 -20.16 17.48 -15.90
C ASN A 159 -19.88 16.34 -14.89
N LEU A 160 -18.65 15.83 -14.91
CA LEU A 160 -18.19 14.77 -14.00
C LEU A 160 -17.16 15.32 -13.00
N SER A 161 -16.97 14.62 -11.89
CA SER A 161 -15.92 14.97 -10.93
C SER A 161 -14.53 14.86 -11.57
N TYR A 162 -13.55 15.59 -11.00
CA TYR A 162 -12.17 15.60 -11.51
C TYR A 162 -11.58 14.20 -11.67
N ASN A 163 -11.75 13.32 -10.67
CA ASN A 163 -11.25 11.93 -10.71
C ASN A 163 -11.90 11.08 -11.81
N GLN A 164 -13.18 11.32 -12.11
CA GLN A 164 -13.88 10.65 -13.20
C GLN A 164 -13.42 11.14 -14.57
N LYS A 165 -12.96 12.39 -14.68
CA LYS A 165 -12.36 12.95 -15.91
C LYS A 165 -10.91 12.51 -16.10
N HIS A 166 -10.16 12.45 -15.00
CA HIS A 166 -8.71 12.26 -14.95
C HIS A 166 -8.35 11.04 -14.09
N GLN A 167 -8.69 9.86 -14.60
CA GLN A 167 -8.56 8.61 -13.84
C GLN A 167 -7.08 8.20 -13.71
N THR A 168 -6.67 7.76 -12.52
CA THR A 168 -5.30 7.34 -12.21
C THR A 168 -4.99 6.00 -12.88
N ILE A 169 -3.95 5.92 -13.71
CA ILE A 169 -3.53 4.68 -14.34
C ILE A 169 -2.99 3.74 -13.26
N ILE A 170 -3.53 2.53 -13.22
CA ILE A 170 -3.01 1.48 -12.34
C ILE A 170 -2.49 0.28 -13.15
N PRO A 171 -1.29 -0.24 -12.83
CA PRO A 171 -0.70 -1.38 -13.49
C PRO A 171 -1.50 -2.67 -13.29
N TYR A 172 -1.71 -3.42 -14.37
CA TYR A 172 -2.52 -4.64 -14.37
C TYR A 172 -1.95 -5.80 -13.54
N SER A 173 -0.65 -5.77 -13.25
CA SER A 173 0.10 -6.82 -12.56
C SER A 173 0.33 -6.53 -11.08
N HIS A 174 0.05 -5.31 -10.61
CA HIS A 174 0.37 -4.92 -9.24
C HIS A 174 -0.70 -5.44 -8.25
N PRO A 175 -0.30 -5.94 -7.06
CA PRO A 175 -1.23 -6.44 -6.04
C PRO A 175 -2.34 -5.44 -5.67
N LEU A 176 -2.03 -4.15 -5.56
CA LEU A 176 -3.03 -3.12 -5.26
C LEU A 176 -4.18 -3.10 -6.29
N THR A 177 -3.89 -3.28 -7.57
CA THR A 177 -4.93 -3.30 -8.62
C THR A 177 -5.94 -4.42 -8.36
N THR A 178 -5.46 -5.60 -7.95
CA THR A 178 -6.31 -6.72 -7.55
C THR A 178 -7.13 -6.39 -6.30
N LEU A 179 -6.53 -5.72 -5.31
CA LEU A 179 -7.22 -5.31 -4.08
C LEU A 179 -8.33 -4.30 -4.36
N ILE A 180 -8.06 -3.25 -5.14
CA ILE A 180 -9.04 -2.24 -5.57
C ILE A 180 -10.21 -2.90 -6.29
N ILE A 181 -9.92 -3.74 -7.28
CA ILE A 181 -10.98 -4.43 -8.04
C ILE A 181 -11.80 -5.35 -7.14
N SER A 182 -11.15 -6.08 -6.22
CA SER A 182 -11.83 -7.00 -5.31
C SER A 182 -12.69 -6.25 -4.30
N TYR A 183 -12.22 -5.10 -3.81
CA TYR A 183 -12.99 -4.21 -2.96
C TYR A 183 -14.23 -3.69 -3.69
N GLU A 184 -14.08 -3.13 -4.89
CA GLU A 184 -15.21 -2.61 -5.68
C GLU A 184 -16.20 -3.71 -6.07
N HIS A 185 -15.71 -4.91 -6.41
CA HIS A 185 -16.56 -6.07 -6.69
C HIS A 185 -17.41 -6.45 -5.47
N ARG A 186 -16.82 -6.52 -4.26
CA ARG A 186 -17.56 -6.83 -3.03
C ARG A 186 -18.51 -5.71 -2.64
N ARG A 187 -18.07 -4.46 -2.73
CA ARG A 187 -18.87 -3.27 -2.42
C ARG A 187 -20.10 -3.15 -3.33
N SER A 188 -19.96 -3.53 -4.59
CA SER A 188 -21.07 -3.58 -5.56
C SER A 188 -21.87 -4.87 -5.51
N LEU A 189 -21.90 -5.56 -4.37
CA LEU A 189 -22.68 -6.79 -4.15
C LEU A 189 -22.39 -7.86 -5.20
N HIS A 190 -21.10 -8.07 -5.47
CA HIS A 190 -20.63 -9.07 -6.43
C HIS A 190 -21.08 -8.84 -7.87
N ALA A 191 -21.24 -7.57 -8.27
CA ALA A 191 -21.64 -7.22 -9.63
C ALA A 191 -20.71 -7.82 -10.71
N GLY A 192 -21.28 -8.03 -11.90
CA GLY A 192 -20.56 -8.60 -13.05
C GLY A 192 -19.37 -7.76 -13.52
N ALA A 193 -18.57 -8.33 -14.44
CA ALA A 193 -17.29 -7.74 -14.85
C ALA A 193 -17.40 -6.34 -15.47
N GLN A 194 -18.48 -6.03 -16.18
CA GLN A 194 -18.66 -4.69 -16.77
C GLN A 194 -18.98 -3.65 -15.71
N THR A 195 -19.92 -3.96 -14.81
CA THR A 195 -20.33 -3.09 -13.72
C THR A 195 -19.20 -2.84 -12.72
N THR A 196 -18.47 -3.90 -12.34
CA THR A 196 -17.28 -3.75 -11.50
C THR A 196 -16.25 -2.83 -12.17
N LEU A 197 -16.00 -3.03 -13.48
CA LEU A 197 -15.06 -2.17 -14.21
C LEU A 197 -15.54 -0.72 -14.30
N SER A 198 -16.85 -0.45 -14.41
CA SER A 198 -17.35 0.93 -14.42
C SER A 198 -17.17 1.61 -13.07
N PHE A 199 -17.36 0.91 -11.95
CA PHE A 199 -17.08 1.46 -10.62
C PHE A 199 -15.60 1.76 -10.43
N VAL A 200 -14.73 0.82 -10.79
CA VAL A 200 -13.27 1.04 -10.75
C VAL A 200 -12.87 2.26 -11.59
N ARG A 201 -13.48 2.42 -12.78
CA ARG A 201 -13.24 3.55 -13.69
C ARG A 201 -13.75 4.90 -13.22
N GLN A 202 -14.48 4.98 -12.12
CA GLN A 202 -14.81 6.28 -11.54
C GLN A 202 -13.57 6.99 -10.97
N LYS A 203 -12.54 6.22 -10.56
CA LYS A 203 -11.31 6.75 -9.98
C LYS A 203 -10.04 6.24 -10.64
N TYR A 204 -10.02 4.99 -11.07
CA TYR A 204 -8.81 4.32 -11.58
C TYR A 204 -8.98 3.81 -13.01
N TRP A 205 -7.93 3.91 -13.80
CA TRP A 205 -7.84 3.33 -15.14
C TRP A 205 -6.89 2.11 -15.14
N PRO A 206 -7.38 0.90 -14.83
CA PRO A 206 -6.56 -0.29 -14.89
C PRO A 206 -6.16 -0.61 -16.33
N ILE A 207 -4.85 -0.73 -16.56
CA ILE A 207 -4.31 -1.26 -17.82
C ILE A 207 -4.91 -2.65 -18.01
N ARG A 208 -5.38 -2.98 -19.22
CA ARG A 208 -6.06 -4.26 -19.49
C ARG A 208 -7.27 -4.53 -18.57
N GLY A 209 -7.95 -3.49 -18.08
CA GLY A 209 -8.98 -3.58 -17.04
C GLY A 209 -10.02 -4.69 -17.20
N LYS A 210 -10.57 -4.90 -18.40
CA LYS A 210 -11.53 -5.99 -18.66
C LYS A 210 -10.97 -7.38 -18.31
N GLN A 211 -9.71 -7.64 -18.64
CA GLN A 211 -9.06 -8.94 -18.42
C GLN A 211 -8.73 -9.15 -16.94
N VAL A 212 -8.25 -8.10 -16.26
CA VAL A 212 -7.93 -8.14 -14.84
C VAL A 212 -9.20 -8.32 -14.01
N VAL A 213 -10.25 -7.54 -14.28
CA VAL A 213 -11.52 -7.63 -13.58
C VAL A 213 -12.14 -9.02 -13.73
N LYS A 214 -12.16 -9.59 -14.94
CA LYS A 214 -12.63 -10.97 -15.14
C LYS A 214 -11.84 -11.99 -14.31
N ARG A 215 -10.52 -11.83 -14.24
CA ARG A 215 -9.65 -12.71 -13.44
C ARG A 215 -9.97 -12.59 -11.95
N CYS A 216 -10.09 -11.38 -11.42
CA CYS A 216 -10.43 -11.13 -10.01
C CYS A 216 -11.79 -11.72 -9.65
N ILE A 217 -12.82 -11.50 -10.49
CA ILE A 217 -14.16 -12.05 -10.25
C ILE A 217 -14.15 -13.57 -10.30
N HIS A 218 -13.38 -14.18 -11.21
CA HIS A 218 -13.28 -15.63 -11.28
C HIS A 218 -12.60 -16.24 -10.04
N GLN A 219 -11.69 -15.51 -9.41
CA GLN A 219 -11.04 -15.86 -8.15
C GLN A 219 -11.89 -15.50 -6.92
N CYS A 220 -13.11 -14.94 -7.10
CA CYS A 220 -13.98 -14.62 -6.00
C CYS A 220 -14.45 -15.90 -5.28
N TYR A 221 -14.41 -15.89 -3.96
CA TYR A 221 -14.77 -17.04 -3.12
C TYR A 221 -16.24 -17.49 -3.31
N LEU A 222 -17.16 -16.55 -3.58
CA LEU A 222 -18.56 -16.85 -3.90
C LEU A 222 -18.77 -17.43 -5.30
N ARG A 223 -17.70 -17.62 -6.09
CA ARG A 223 -17.75 -18.10 -7.47
C ARG A 223 -18.83 -17.41 -8.29
N CYS A 224 -18.82 -16.08 -8.32
CA CYS A 224 -19.83 -15.23 -8.96
C CYS A 224 -20.00 -15.47 -10.48
N ASN A 225 -19.16 -16.30 -11.11
CA ASN A 225 -19.31 -16.77 -12.49
C ASN A 225 -20.10 -18.09 -12.60
N ALA A 226 -20.57 -18.66 -11.49
CA ALA A 226 -21.46 -19.81 -11.51
C ALA A 226 -22.78 -19.38 -12.17
N ARG A 227 -23.05 -19.91 -13.36
CA ARG A 227 -24.37 -19.77 -13.97
C ARG A 227 -25.37 -20.45 -13.02
N PRO A 228 -26.47 -19.79 -12.61
CA PRO A 228 -27.55 -20.50 -11.94
C PRO A 228 -27.99 -21.66 -12.84
N LYS A 229 -28.12 -22.86 -12.26
CA LYS A 229 -28.73 -24.01 -12.93
C LYS A 229 -30.22 -23.76 -13.09
#